data_AF-A0A6B8RLZ0-F1
#
_entry.id   AF-A0A6B8RLZ0-F1
#
_cell.length_a   1.000
_cell.length_b   1.000
_cell.length_c   1.000
_cell.angle_alpha   90.00
_cell.angle_beta   90.00
_cell.angle_gamma   90.00
#
_symmetry.space_group_name_H-M   'P 1'
#
loop_
_entity.id
_entity.type
_entity.pdbx_description
1 polymer ?
#
loop_
_entity_poly.entity_id
_entity_poly.type
_entity_poly.pdbx_seq_one_letter_code
_entity_poly.pdbx_strand_id
1 'polypeptide(L)'
;MAALAADRIAFNWGNSNKDLVTGAYDIHQNDGLYYRVNNDSLTQSSSVLIPNLISSTAMSGPSRKLQKAATHFPKGLTGILTYRNRLIERKVEVQLSRMITPLPFLVQWFGKSKALTVSSSSGVTEPVEFIRNTELMITYLPLIKQSMTDKAAADAIHDTLPEVNLDLLISSEAEASSYIRELVHGHSVVIETDVTGESRKIDALDPDGIAHEAKYTVNNQQAHQEILKDVELIQKGLIKGAVWHFFKIQKTGQNGLTPALRKDLEDHGIIVVVHS
;
A
#
# COMPACT_ATOMS: atom_id res chain seq x y z
N MET A 1 -2.87 9.56 28.66
CA MET A 1 -3.47 8.21 28.56
C MET A 1 -3.44 7.69 27.14
N ALA A 2 -4.04 8.37 26.16
CA ALA A 2 -3.99 7.92 24.75
C ALA A 2 -2.55 7.70 24.24
N ALA A 3 -1.63 8.64 24.51
CA ALA A 3 -0.21 8.51 24.14
C ALA A 3 0.47 7.30 24.78
N LEU A 4 0.42 7.20 26.12
CA LEU A 4 1.00 6.06 26.85
C LEU A 4 0.43 4.71 26.38
N ALA A 5 -0.87 4.65 26.04
CA ALA A 5 -1.47 3.44 25.52
C ALA A 5 -0.96 3.12 24.11
N ALA A 6 -0.87 4.10 23.22
CA ALA A 6 -0.31 3.92 21.88
C ALA A 6 1.13 3.39 21.95
N ASP A 7 1.97 3.98 22.81
CA ASP A 7 3.37 3.56 23.00
C ASP A 7 3.50 2.14 23.55
N ARG A 8 2.68 1.78 24.54
CA ARG A 8 2.69 0.42 25.12
C ARG A 8 2.23 -0.63 24.12
N ILE A 9 1.22 -0.33 23.32
CA ILE A 9 0.75 -1.27 22.29
C ILE A 9 1.81 -1.42 21.20
N ALA A 10 2.43 -0.31 20.77
CA ALA A 10 3.48 -0.34 19.76
C ALA A 10 4.73 -1.10 20.23
N PHE A 11 5.17 -0.87 21.48
CA PHE A 11 6.32 -1.55 22.07
C PHE A 11 6.12 -3.07 22.20
N ASN A 12 4.91 -3.48 22.60
CA ASN A 12 4.58 -4.89 22.80
C ASN A 12 4.15 -5.62 21.52
N TRP A 13 4.11 -4.92 20.38
CA TRP A 13 3.57 -5.46 19.14
C TRP A 13 4.25 -6.75 18.67
N GLY A 14 5.55 -6.89 18.91
CA GLY A 14 6.35 -8.01 18.40
C GLY A 14 6.06 -9.38 19.02
N ASN A 15 5.31 -9.45 20.12
CA ASN A 15 4.84 -10.73 20.66
C ASN A 15 3.51 -10.53 21.39
N SER A 16 2.47 -11.26 20.96
CA SER A 16 1.12 -11.21 21.52
C SER A 16 1.03 -11.63 23.00
N ASN A 17 1.99 -12.41 23.49
CA ASN A 17 2.00 -12.90 24.87
C ASN A 17 2.59 -11.88 25.85
N LYS A 18 3.27 -10.83 25.37
CA LYS A 18 3.77 -9.73 26.21
C LYS A 18 2.65 -9.11 27.05
N ASP A 19 2.95 -8.94 28.32
CA ASP A 19 2.15 -8.12 29.22
C ASP A 19 2.25 -6.64 28.78
N LEU A 20 1.12 -5.95 28.73
CA LEU A 20 1.06 -4.60 28.16
C LEU A 20 1.70 -3.53 29.07
N VAL A 21 1.82 -3.80 30.36
CA VAL A 21 2.34 -2.85 31.35
C VAL A 21 3.82 -3.08 31.57
N THR A 22 4.23 -4.34 31.70
CA THR A 22 5.59 -4.74 32.06
C THR A 22 6.43 -5.19 30.85
N GLY A 23 5.80 -5.57 29.74
CA GLY A 23 6.48 -6.15 28.58
C GLY A 23 7.02 -7.55 28.78
N ALA A 24 6.81 -8.15 29.96
CA ALA A 24 7.26 -9.49 30.28
C ALA A 24 6.43 -10.55 29.57
N TYR A 25 7.07 -11.65 29.19
CA TYR A 25 6.43 -12.85 28.64
C TYR A 25 7.32 -14.06 28.92
N ASP A 26 6.72 -15.25 28.93
CA ASP A 26 7.46 -16.51 29.09
C ASP A 26 8.25 -16.83 27.80
N ILE A 27 9.50 -17.25 27.94
CA ILE A 27 10.38 -17.63 26.82
C ILE A 27 9.78 -18.72 25.92
N HIS A 28 8.88 -19.55 26.44
CA HIS A 28 8.18 -20.59 25.69
C HIS A 28 6.90 -20.08 25.00
N GLN A 29 6.47 -18.86 25.29
CA GLN A 29 5.27 -18.23 24.73
C GLN A 29 5.64 -17.16 23.70
N ASN A 30 6.23 -17.60 22.60
CA ASN A 30 6.54 -16.74 21.46
C ASN A 30 5.49 -16.85 20.35
N ASP A 31 5.18 -15.72 19.71
CA ASP A 31 4.50 -15.76 18.42
C ASP A 31 5.42 -16.50 17.42
N GLY A 32 4.86 -17.42 16.63
CA GLY A 32 5.64 -18.22 15.69
C GLY A 32 6.31 -17.36 14.62
N LEU A 33 7.51 -17.74 14.16
CA LEU A 33 8.34 -16.93 13.25
C LEU A 33 7.59 -16.42 11.99
N TYR A 34 6.57 -17.14 11.53
CA TYR A 34 5.81 -16.82 10.30
C TYR A 34 4.46 -16.14 10.55
N TYR A 35 4.13 -15.76 11.79
CA TYR A 35 2.80 -15.19 12.08
C TYR A 35 2.51 -13.92 11.27
N ARG A 36 3.55 -13.18 10.86
CA ARG A 36 3.46 -11.93 10.11
C ARG A 36 3.09 -12.15 8.64
N VAL A 37 3.61 -13.20 8.01
CA VAL A 37 3.23 -13.54 6.63
C VAL A 37 1.78 -14.03 6.58
N ASN A 38 1.39 -14.85 7.56
CA ASN A 38 0.09 -15.52 7.52
C ASN A 38 -1.06 -14.68 8.09
N ASN A 39 -0.76 -13.70 8.98
CA ASN A 39 -1.80 -12.97 9.70
C ASN A 39 -1.62 -11.44 9.69
N ASP A 40 -0.59 -10.89 9.05
CA ASP A 40 -0.34 -9.43 8.96
C ASP A 40 -0.07 -9.05 7.49
N SER A 41 -1.13 -8.91 6.69
CA SER A 41 -1.00 -8.64 5.26
C SER A 41 -0.38 -7.26 5.00
N LEU A 42 0.30 -7.11 3.85
CA LEU A 42 1.12 -5.94 3.47
C LEU A 42 0.37 -4.59 3.54
N THR A 43 -0.96 -4.62 3.47
CA THR A 43 -1.84 -3.43 3.51
C THR A 43 -3.00 -3.62 4.50
N GLN A 44 -2.76 -4.29 5.62
CA GLN A 44 -3.80 -4.55 6.60
C GLN A 44 -4.12 -3.32 7.47
N SER A 45 -5.41 -3.06 7.66
CA SER A 45 -5.89 -2.25 8.78
C SER A 45 -6.79 -3.08 9.67
N SER A 46 -6.67 -2.91 10.98
CA SER A 46 -7.49 -3.61 11.96
C SER A 46 -7.90 -2.64 13.05
N SER A 47 -9.16 -2.66 13.46
CA SER A 47 -9.68 -1.77 14.49
C SER A 47 -10.49 -2.53 15.52
N VAL A 48 -10.41 -2.10 16.78
CA VAL A 48 -11.14 -2.67 17.92
C VAL A 48 -11.74 -1.54 18.75
N LEU A 49 -13.00 -1.71 19.15
CA LEU A 49 -13.72 -0.77 20.01
C LEU A 49 -13.39 -0.99 21.50
N ILE A 50 -13.39 0.10 22.26
CA ILE A 50 -13.30 0.13 23.72
C ILE A 50 -14.63 0.64 24.28
N PRO A 51 -15.21 0.01 25.33
CA PRO A 51 -14.81 -1.29 25.88
C PRO A 51 -15.08 -2.40 24.86
N ASN A 52 -14.18 -3.39 24.82
CA ASN A 52 -14.38 -4.53 23.94
C ASN A 52 -15.42 -5.47 24.55
N LEU A 53 -16.62 -5.48 23.97
CA LEU A 53 -17.76 -6.30 24.42
C LEU A 53 -17.75 -7.70 23.80
N ILE A 54 -16.80 -7.98 22.90
CA ILE A 54 -16.72 -9.22 22.14
C ILE A 54 -15.57 -10.05 22.74
N SER A 55 -15.90 -11.18 23.37
CA SER A 55 -14.91 -12.22 23.69
C SER A 55 -14.75 -13.11 22.46
N SER A 56 -13.83 -12.74 21.57
CA SER A 56 -13.61 -13.49 20.33
C SER A 56 -12.32 -14.29 20.40
N THR A 57 -12.44 -15.52 20.89
CA THR A 57 -11.44 -16.60 20.75
C THR A 57 -11.11 -16.94 19.29
N ALA A 58 -11.84 -16.38 18.31
CA ALA A 58 -11.65 -16.61 16.88
C ALA A 58 -10.75 -15.57 16.17
N MET A 59 -10.26 -14.54 16.86
CA MET A 59 -9.43 -13.51 16.23
C MET A 59 -7.95 -13.93 16.18
N SER A 60 -7.33 -13.80 15.00
CA SER A 60 -5.89 -14.02 14.79
C SER A 60 -5.16 -12.70 14.45
N GLY A 61 -3.82 -12.73 14.56
CA GLY A 61 -2.98 -11.62 14.10
C GLY A 61 -3.15 -10.29 14.87
N PRO A 62 -3.05 -9.14 14.16
CA PRO A 62 -3.16 -7.79 14.71
C PRO A 62 -4.42 -7.54 15.55
N SER A 63 -5.55 -8.09 15.11
CA SER A 63 -6.84 -7.88 15.77
C SER A 63 -6.88 -8.44 17.19
N ARG A 64 -6.32 -9.63 17.41
CA ARG A 64 -6.15 -10.23 18.75
C ARG A 64 -5.27 -9.38 19.67
N LYS A 65 -4.20 -8.79 19.11
CA LYS A 65 -3.28 -7.90 19.86
C LYS A 65 -4.00 -6.63 20.32
N LEU A 66 -4.79 -6.01 19.44
CA LEU A 66 -5.62 -4.85 19.80
C LEU A 66 -6.72 -5.19 20.81
N GLN A 67 -7.34 -6.36 20.70
CA GLN A 67 -8.33 -6.82 21.67
C GLN A 67 -7.73 -7.03 23.06
N LYS A 68 -6.55 -7.66 23.15
CA LYS A 68 -5.82 -7.79 24.42
C LYS A 68 -5.49 -6.40 25.01
N ALA A 69 -5.15 -5.42 24.17
CA ALA A 69 -4.98 -4.05 24.60
C ALA A 69 -6.26 -3.40 25.12
N ALA A 70 -7.38 -3.64 24.45
CA ALA A 70 -8.68 -3.08 24.84
C ALA A 70 -9.15 -3.52 26.23
N THR A 71 -8.72 -4.69 26.74
CA THR A 71 -9.08 -5.17 28.09
C THR A 71 -8.38 -4.42 29.22
N HIS A 72 -7.27 -3.71 28.92
CA HIS A 72 -6.46 -3.02 29.93
C HIS A 72 -6.92 -1.57 30.18
N PHE A 73 -7.96 -1.10 29.48
CA PHE A 73 -8.49 0.24 29.68
C PHE A 73 -9.46 0.29 30.89
N PRO A 74 -9.40 1.36 31.71
CA PRO A 74 -10.32 1.52 32.82
C PRO A 74 -11.77 1.61 32.36
N LYS A 75 -12.69 1.10 33.20
CA LYS A 75 -14.14 1.17 32.95
C LYS A 75 -14.58 2.63 32.81
N GLY A 76 -15.45 2.92 31.84
CA GLY A 76 -15.99 4.26 31.59
C GLY A 76 -15.26 5.09 30.52
N LEU A 77 -14.21 4.55 29.90
CA LEU A 77 -13.64 5.09 28.67
C LEU A 77 -14.24 4.39 27.46
N THR A 78 -14.61 5.16 26.43
CA THR A 78 -14.98 4.63 25.12
C THR A 78 -13.94 5.04 24.09
N GLY A 79 -13.79 4.28 23.01
CA GLY A 79 -12.74 4.59 22.05
C GLY A 79 -12.55 3.57 20.95
N ILE A 80 -11.60 3.85 20.07
CA ILE A 80 -11.18 2.97 18.98
C ILE A 80 -9.65 2.83 19.05
N LEU A 81 -9.20 1.59 18.98
CA LEU A 81 -7.80 1.24 18.71
C LEU A 81 -7.69 0.82 17.26
N THR A 82 -6.75 1.38 16.52
CA THR A 82 -6.52 1.05 15.12
C THR A 82 -5.06 0.71 14.90
N TYR A 83 -4.80 -0.40 14.24
CA TYR A 83 -3.49 -0.74 13.70
C TYR A 83 -3.51 -0.56 12.19
N ARG A 84 -2.45 0.06 11.66
CA ARG A 84 -2.24 0.24 10.22
C ARG A 84 -0.87 -0.33 9.85
N ASN A 85 -0.89 -1.32 8.96
CA ASN A 85 0.28 -1.82 8.28
C ASN A 85 0.34 -1.22 6.88
N ARG A 86 1.35 -0.42 6.60
CA ARG A 86 1.75 0.01 5.26
C ARG A 86 3.16 -0.52 5.02
N LEU A 87 3.50 -0.83 3.77
CA LEU A 87 4.82 -1.37 3.37
C LEU A 87 6.01 -0.72 4.09
N ILE A 88 5.96 0.59 4.34
CA ILE A 88 7.06 1.39 4.90
C ILE A 88 6.77 1.87 6.35
N GLU A 89 5.50 1.95 6.75
CA GLU A 89 5.10 2.52 8.05
C GLU A 89 4.09 1.61 8.76
N ARG A 90 4.42 1.20 9.99
CA ARG A 90 3.52 0.45 10.86
C ARG A 90 3.20 1.30 12.08
N LYS A 91 1.92 1.53 12.33
CA LYS A 91 1.49 2.40 13.44
C LYS A 91 0.25 1.91 14.15
N VAL A 92 0.20 2.25 15.44
CA VAL A 92 -0.96 2.07 16.30
C VAL A 92 -1.53 3.46 16.61
N GLU A 93 -2.83 3.59 16.42
CA GLU A 93 -3.60 4.79 16.70
C GLU A 93 -4.63 4.47 17.79
N VAL A 94 -4.72 5.37 18.78
CA VAL A 94 -5.60 5.24 19.93
C VAL A 94 -6.44 6.51 20.01
N GLN A 95 -7.75 6.34 19.87
CA GLN A 95 -8.73 7.40 20.03
C GLN A 95 -9.57 7.09 21.26
N LEU A 96 -9.54 7.96 22.26
CA LEU A 96 -10.28 7.81 23.51
C LEU A 96 -11.24 8.97 23.70
N SER A 97 -12.45 8.63 24.10
CA SER A 97 -13.54 9.56 24.39
C SER A 97 -13.99 9.36 25.83
N ARG A 98 -14.11 10.46 26.57
CA ARG A 98 -14.72 10.48 27.90
C ARG A 98 -15.87 11.47 27.93
N MET A 99 -17.02 11.03 28.40
CA MET A 99 -18.11 11.95 28.73
C MET A 99 -17.71 12.74 29.98
N ILE A 100 -17.64 14.06 29.84
CA ILE A 100 -17.50 14.96 30.97
C ILE A 100 -18.87 15.60 31.23
N THR A 101 -19.36 15.43 32.46
CA THR A 101 -20.53 16.18 32.92
C THR A 101 -20.01 17.54 33.42
N PRO A 102 -20.35 18.66 32.75
CA PRO A 102 -19.91 19.96 33.22
C PRO A 102 -20.54 20.27 34.59
N LEU A 103 -19.79 21.00 35.44
CA LEU A 103 -20.33 21.50 36.70
C LEU A 103 -21.55 22.40 36.43
N PRO A 104 -22.54 22.47 37.34
CA PRO A 104 -23.82 23.14 37.08
C PRO A 104 -23.70 24.59 36.58
N PHE A 105 -22.71 25.33 37.07
CA PHE A 105 -22.45 26.72 36.68
C PHE A 105 -21.82 26.87 35.28
N LEU A 106 -21.24 25.81 34.70
CA LEU A 106 -20.62 25.80 33.36
C LEU A 106 -21.58 25.29 32.27
N VAL A 107 -22.68 24.64 32.64
CA VAL A 107 -23.68 24.09 31.69
C VAL A 107 -24.22 25.18 30.75
N GLN A 108 -24.38 26.40 31.26
CA GLN A 108 -24.93 27.53 30.51
C GLN A 108 -23.95 28.10 29.47
N TRP A 109 -22.64 27.87 29.63
CA TRP A 109 -21.61 28.28 28.66
C TRP A 109 -21.18 27.15 27.71
N PHE A 110 -21.20 25.89 28.17
CA PHE A 110 -20.60 24.78 27.43
C PHE A 110 -21.61 23.77 26.85
N GLY A 111 -22.91 23.95 27.11
CA GLY A 111 -23.97 23.03 26.68
C GLY A 111 -24.09 21.78 27.57
N LYS A 112 -25.14 20.98 27.36
CA LYS A 112 -25.56 19.90 28.29
C LYS A 112 -24.59 18.71 28.42
N SER A 113 -23.63 18.54 27.52
CA SER A 113 -22.49 17.62 27.67
C SER A 113 -21.61 17.71 26.43
N LYS A 114 -20.29 17.63 26.59
CA LYS A 114 -19.34 17.43 25.48
C LYS A 114 -18.52 16.18 25.75
N ALA A 115 -18.36 15.33 24.75
CA ALA A 115 -17.38 14.25 24.82
C ALA A 115 -15.99 14.86 24.59
N LEU A 116 -15.07 14.64 25.53
CA LEU A 116 -13.67 14.97 25.34
C LEU A 116 -13.01 13.82 24.59
N THR A 117 -12.67 14.05 23.32
CA THR A 117 -11.95 13.08 22.48
C THR A 117 -10.47 13.43 22.43
N VAL A 118 -9.61 12.45 22.69
CA VAL A 118 -8.15 12.56 22.62
C VAL A 118 -7.62 11.44 21.75
N SER A 119 -6.89 11.81 20.71
CA SER A 119 -6.23 10.88 19.78
C SER A 119 -4.72 10.91 19.97
N SER A 120 -4.08 9.76 19.82
CA SER A 120 -2.61 9.65 19.80
C SER A 120 -2.19 8.46 18.94
N SER A 121 -1.01 8.57 18.31
CA SER A 121 -0.43 7.49 17.52
C SER A 121 1.01 7.20 17.94
N SER A 122 1.45 5.95 17.76
CA SER A 122 2.83 5.52 17.99
C SER A 122 3.29 4.54 16.92
N GLY A 123 4.56 4.64 16.54
CA GLY A 123 5.19 3.83 15.49
C GLY A 123 5.65 2.48 16.03
N VAL A 124 5.32 1.41 15.31
CA VAL A 124 5.76 0.06 15.64
C VAL A 124 7.14 -0.18 15.06
N THR A 125 8.14 -0.36 15.93
CA THR A 125 9.51 -0.67 15.51
C THR A 125 9.80 -2.15 15.72
N GLU A 126 10.05 -2.90 14.64
CA GLU A 126 10.42 -4.33 14.70
C GLU A 126 11.78 -4.56 14.03
N PRO A 127 12.91 -4.45 14.77
CA PRO A 127 14.24 -4.58 14.20
C PRO A 127 14.47 -5.95 13.55
N VAL A 128 13.92 -7.00 14.16
CA VAL A 128 14.05 -8.39 13.69
C VAL A 128 13.41 -8.58 12.31
N GLU A 129 12.25 -7.95 12.07
CA GLU A 129 11.58 -8.04 10.76
C GLU A 129 12.31 -7.25 9.68
N PHE A 130 12.89 -6.10 10.05
CA PHE A 130 13.72 -5.34 9.12
C PHE A 130 14.95 -6.14 8.68
N ILE A 131 15.66 -6.77 9.62
CA ILE A 131 16.82 -7.63 9.33
C ILE A 131 16.38 -8.79 8.44
N ARG A 132 15.30 -9.50 8.80
CA ARG A 132 14.79 -10.62 8.02
C ARG A 132 14.43 -10.22 6.60
N ASN A 133 13.66 -9.16 6.40
CA ASN A 133 13.24 -8.72 5.06
C ASN A 133 14.45 -8.29 4.22
N THR A 134 15.43 -7.64 4.85
CA THR A 134 16.68 -7.26 4.21
C THR A 134 17.51 -8.48 3.83
N GLU A 135 17.64 -9.47 4.72
CA GLU A 135 18.34 -10.73 4.45
C GLU A 135 17.65 -11.53 3.35
N LEU A 136 16.32 -11.62 3.36
CA LEU A 136 15.54 -12.24 2.30
C LEU A 136 15.80 -11.53 0.96
N MET A 137 15.75 -10.19 0.93
CA MET A 137 16.11 -9.46 -0.28
C MET A 137 17.54 -9.76 -0.71
N ILE A 138 18.53 -9.62 0.16
CA ILE A 138 19.95 -9.84 -0.19
C ILE A 138 20.19 -11.29 -0.67
N THR A 139 19.55 -12.27 -0.04
CA THR A 139 19.76 -13.69 -0.35
C THR A 139 19.09 -14.11 -1.64
N TYR A 140 17.86 -13.64 -1.88
CA TYR A 140 17.06 -14.06 -3.04
C TYR A 140 17.19 -13.15 -4.25
N LEU A 141 17.61 -11.89 -4.10
CA LEU A 141 17.80 -10.98 -5.23
C LEU A 141 18.84 -11.50 -6.26
N PRO A 142 19.97 -12.12 -5.87
CA PRO A 142 20.87 -12.77 -6.81
C PRO A 142 20.21 -13.95 -7.55
N LEU A 143 19.40 -14.74 -6.86
CA LEU A 143 18.69 -15.88 -7.45
C LEU A 143 17.64 -15.42 -8.46
N ILE A 144 16.89 -14.36 -8.15
CA ILE A 144 15.93 -13.72 -9.05
C ILE A 144 16.66 -13.12 -10.26
N LYS A 145 17.78 -12.42 -10.03
CA LYS A 145 18.59 -11.87 -11.12
C LYS A 145 19.11 -12.97 -12.03
N GLN A 146 19.62 -14.06 -11.44
CA GLN A 146 20.17 -15.19 -12.17
C GLN A 146 19.08 -15.91 -12.98
N SER A 147 17.90 -16.14 -12.41
CA SER A 147 16.78 -16.75 -13.13
C SER A 147 16.23 -15.85 -14.23
N MET A 148 16.26 -14.52 -14.08
CA MET A 148 15.90 -13.61 -15.16
C MET A 148 16.91 -13.62 -16.32
N THR A 149 18.20 -13.91 -16.05
CA THR A 149 19.24 -14.03 -17.10
C THR A 149 19.33 -15.42 -17.72
N ASP A 150 19.13 -16.49 -16.95
CA ASP A 150 19.28 -17.87 -17.39
C ASP A 150 17.90 -18.42 -17.76
N LYS A 151 17.55 -18.46 -19.05
CA LYS A 151 16.25 -18.99 -19.53
C LYS A 151 15.88 -20.35 -18.92
N ALA A 152 16.84 -21.26 -18.80
CA ALA A 152 16.60 -22.58 -18.22
C ALA A 152 16.32 -22.56 -16.70
N ALA A 153 16.86 -21.58 -15.96
CA ALA A 153 16.55 -21.37 -14.55
C ALA A 153 15.25 -20.57 -14.37
N ALA A 154 14.92 -19.67 -15.30
CA ALA A 154 13.62 -19.01 -15.39
C ALA A 154 12.50 -20.05 -15.51
N ASP A 155 12.67 -21.01 -16.42
CA ASP A 155 11.70 -22.06 -16.70
C ASP A 155 11.56 -23.04 -15.52
N ALA A 156 12.65 -23.36 -14.81
CA ALA A 156 12.62 -24.24 -13.64
C ALA A 156 11.96 -23.62 -12.38
N ILE A 157 12.03 -22.29 -12.24
CA ILE A 157 11.34 -21.56 -11.16
C ILE A 157 9.84 -21.44 -11.45
N HIS A 158 9.47 -21.32 -12.73
CA HIS A 158 8.07 -21.33 -13.17
C HIS A 158 7.37 -22.65 -12.79
N ASP A 159 8.06 -23.79 -12.90
CA ASP A 159 7.50 -25.11 -12.56
C ASP A 159 7.36 -25.40 -11.05
N THR A 160 8.05 -24.66 -10.17
CA THR A 160 8.18 -25.01 -8.73
C THR A 160 7.41 -24.11 -7.76
N LEU A 161 7.05 -22.90 -8.17
CA LEU A 161 6.11 -22.07 -7.41
C LEU A 161 4.69 -22.42 -7.87
N PRO A 162 3.72 -22.60 -6.95
CA PRO A 162 2.34 -22.69 -7.39
C PRO A 162 2.05 -21.40 -8.15
N GLU A 163 1.70 -21.53 -9.43
CA GLU A 163 1.21 -20.39 -10.18
C GLU A 163 0.02 -19.83 -9.39
N VAL A 164 0.23 -18.71 -8.70
CA VAL A 164 -0.87 -17.77 -8.52
C VAL A 164 -1.03 -17.15 -9.88
N ASN A 165 -1.68 -17.91 -10.76
CA ASN A 165 -2.11 -17.49 -12.06
C ASN A 165 -3.26 -16.49 -11.82
N LEU A 166 -2.88 -15.25 -11.55
CA LEU A 166 -3.67 -14.11 -11.94
C LEU A 166 -3.18 -13.75 -13.34
N ASP A 167 -3.42 -14.61 -14.33
CA ASP A 167 -3.39 -14.19 -15.73
C ASP A 167 -4.38 -13.04 -15.81
N LEU A 168 -3.85 -11.83 -15.73
CA LEU A 168 -4.57 -10.62 -16.05
C LEU A 168 -4.88 -10.77 -17.53
N LEU A 169 -6.07 -11.26 -17.82
CA LEU A 169 -6.61 -11.51 -19.16
C LEU A 169 -6.92 -10.17 -19.85
N ILE A 170 -5.98 -9.22 -19.83
CA ILE A 170 -6.09 -7.97 -20.54
C ILE A 170 -6.04 -8.28 -22.04
N SER A 171 -7.18 -8.09 -22.67
CA SER A 171 -7.41 -8.43 -24.08
C SER A 171 -7.55 -7.18 -24.96
N SER A 172 -7.60 -6.00 -24.35
CA SER A 172 -7.81 -4.72 -25.02
C SER A 172 -7.15 -3.55 -24.30
N GLU A 173 -6.96 -2.45 -25.01
CA GLU A 173 -6.43 -1.19 -24.46
C GLU A 173 -7.37 -0.55 -23.43
N ALA A 174 -8.69 -0.69 -23.60
CA ALA A 174 -9.67 -0.16 -22.65
C ALA A 174 -9.60 -0.88 -21.29
N GLU A 175 -9.38 -2.20 -21.32
CA GLU A 175 -9.18 -3.02 -20.14
C GLU A 175 -7.83 -2.70 -19.48
N ALA A 176 -6.77 -2.57 -20.29
CA ALA A 176 -5.45 -2.16 -19.83
C ALA A 176 -5.46 -0.79 -19.11
N SER A 177 -6.12 0.20 -19.73
CA SER A 177 -6.31 1.54 -19.20
C SER A 177 -7.11 1.55 -17.89
N SER A 178 -8.11 0.67 -17.77
CA SER A 178 -8.91 0.53 -16.55
C SER A 178 -8.12 -0.13 -15.41
N TYR A 179 -7.35 -1.16 -15.73
CA TYR A 179 -6.43 -1.80 -14.80
C TYR A 179 -5.38 -0.81 -14.26
N ILE A 180 -4.75 -0.02 -15.12
CA ILE A 180 -3.77 0.99 -14.70
C ILE A 180 -4.42 2.05 -13.80
N ARG A 181 -5.62 2.55 -14.12
CA ARG A 181 -6.34 3.50 -13.26
C ARG A 181 -6.56 2.95 -11.85
N GLU A 182 -6.96 1.69 -11.73
CA GLU A 182 -7.17 1.05 -10.43
C GLU A 182 -5.84 0.90 -9.67
N LEU A 183 -4.79 0.44 -10.36
CA LEU A 183 -3.46 0.18 -9.79
C LEU A 183 -2.80 1.45 -9.21
N VAL A 184 -2.89 2.57 -9.92
CA VAL A 184 -2.24 3.84 -9.53
C VAL A 184 -3.19 4.78 -8.79
N HIS A 185 -4.43 4.34 -8.54
CA HIS A 185 -5.51 5.16 -8.00
C HIS A 185 -5.70 6.49 -8.78
N GLY A 186 -5.51 6.41 -10.10
CA GLY A 186 -5.56 7.55 -11.00
C GLY A 186 -6.90 7.71 -11.70
N HIS A 187 -7.06 8.81 -12.42
CA HIS A 187 -8.26 9.12 -13.20
C HIS A 187 -7.89 9.52 -14.63
N SER A 188 -8.76 9.22 -15.60
CA SER A 188 -8.52 9.66 -16.97
C SER A 188 -8.78 11.15 -17.10
N VAL A 189 -7.89 11.86 -17.79
CA VAL A 189 -7.99 13.30 -18.00
C VAL A 189 -7.62 13.63 -19.44
N VAL A 190 -8.25 14.66 -19.99
CA VAL A 190 -7.93 15.20 -21.31
C VAL A 190 -7.35 16.59 -21.11
N ILE A 191 -6.14 16.83 -21.62
CA ILE A 191 -5.43 18.10 -21.48
C ILE A 191 -5.13 18.66 -22.88
N GLU A 192 -5.30 19.96 -23.08
CA GLU A 192 -4.98 20.61 -24.35
C GLU A 192 -3.47 20.71 -24.57
N THR A 193 -3.03 20.47 -25.81
CA THR A 193 -1.62 20.56 -26.22
C THR A 193 -1.46 21.48 -27.41
N ASP A 194 -0.35 22.21 -27.44
CA ASP A 194 -0.06 23.22 -28.47
C ASP A 194 0.74 22.61 -29.63
N VAL A 195 1.55 21.57 -29.37
CA VAL A 195 2.50 21.02 -30.36
C VAL A 195 1.81 20.44 -31.59
N THR A 196 0.61 19.88 -31.44
CA THR A 196 -0.20 19.42 -32.58
C THR A 196 -1.53 20.16 -32.71
N GLY A 197 -1.83 21.12 -31.82
CA GLY A 197 -3.13 21.79 -31.73
C GLY A 197 -4.30 20.86 -31.35
N GLU A 198 -3.99 19.71 -30.74
CA GLU A 198 -4.99 18.71 -30.33
C GLU A 198 -4.94 18.49 -28.82
N SER A 199 -5.93 17.77 -28.29
CA SER A 199 -5.89 17.32 -26.90
C SER A 199 -5.10 16.01 -26.73
N ARG A 200 -4.47 15.84 -25.58
CA ARG A 200 -3.89 14.57 -25.11
C ARG A 200 -4.82 13.96 -24.05
N LYS A 201 -5.36 12.77 -24.34
CA LYS A 201 -6.10 11.98 -23.37
C LYS A 201 -5.12 11.10 -22.60
N ILE A 202 -4.97 11.31 -21.30
CA ILE A 202 -4.17 10.48 -20.38
C ILE A 202 -5.07 9.38 -19.80
N ASP A 203 -4.60 8.14 -19.82
CA ASP A 203 -5.36 6.98 -19.32
C ASP A 203 -5.57 7.03 -17.80
N ALA A 204 -4.51 7.33 -17.06
CA ALA A 204 -4.56 7.55 -15.63
C ALA A 204 -3.56 8.63 -15.19
N LEU A 205 -4.04 9.73 -14.62
CA LEU A 205 -3.24 10.68 -13.87
C LEU A 205 -3.32 10.31 -12.39
N ASP A 206 -2.18 9.98 -11.80
CA ASP A 206 -2.10 9.59 -10.38
C ASP A 206 -2.15 10.81 -9.44
N PRO A 207 -2.35 10.61 -8.11
CA PRO A 207 -2.36 11.69 -7.13
C PRO A 207 -1.04 12.46 -7.01
N ASP A 208 0.08 11.84 -7.42
CA ASP A 208 1.40 12.46 -7.38
C ASP A 208 1.65 13.34 -8.62
N GLY A 209 0.78 13.29 -9.63
CA GLY A 209 0.84 14.08 -10.86
C GLY A 209 1.62 13.40 -11.98
N ILE A 210 1.81 12.09 -11.92
CA ILE A 210 2.44 11.28 -12.98
C ILE A 210 1.35 10.75 -13.91
N ALA A 211 1.57 10.95 -15.21
CA ALA A 211 0.69 10.43 -16.25
C ALA A 211 1.06 8.99 -16.60
N HIS A 212 0.08 8.10 -16.60
CA HIS A 212 0.23 6.72 -17.01
C HIS A 212 -0.55 6.46 -18.30
N GLU A 213 0.12 5.86 -19.27
CA GLU A 213 -0.44 5.46 -20.57
C GLU A 213 -0.46 3.95 -20.70
N ALA A 214 -1.56 3.36 -21.17
CA ALA A 214 -1.68 1.94 -21.42
C ALA A 214 -1.65 1.63 -22.92
N LYS A 215 -0.63 0.88 -23.36
CA LYS A 215 -0.48 0.44 -24.75
C LYS A 215 -0.67 -1.06 -24.86
N TYR A 216 -1.77 -1.46 -25.52
CA TYR A 216 -1.98 -2.85 -25.94
C TYR A 216 -1.55 -3.05 -27.40
N THR A 217 -1.84 -2.06 -28.25
CA THR A 217 -1.31 -1.96 -29.62
C THR A 217 -0.61 -0.64 -29.82
N VAL A 218 0.38 -0.60 -30.71
CA VAL A 218 1.21 0.60 -30.92
C VAL A 218 1.32 0.90 -32.41
N ASN A 219 1.00 2.14 -32.75
CA ASN A 219 1.33 2.73 -34.05
C ASN A 219 2.49 3.71 -33.84
N ASN A 220 3.62 3.49 -34.52
CA ASN A 220 4.83 4.29 -34.30
C ASN A 220 4.65 5.79 -34.60
N GLN A 221 3.82 6.16 -35.59
CA GLN A 221 3.58 7.58 -35.90
C GLN A 221 2.75 8.25 -34.80
N GLN A 222 1.71 7.57 -34.32
CA GLN A 222 0.88 8.06 -33.22
C GLN A 222 1.68 8.11 -31.91
N ALA A 223 2.49 7.08 -31.65
CA ALA A 223 3.33 7.01 -30.46
C ALA A 223 4.31 8.19 -30.41
N HIS A 224 4.95 8.54 -31.53
CA HIS A 224 5.85 9.69 -31.57
C HIS A 224 5.12 11.02 -31.29
N GLN A 225 3.91 11.21 -31.83
CA GLN A 225 3.12 12.40 -31.52
C GLN A 225 2.72 12.47 -30.04
N GLU A 226 2.35 11.34 -29.44
CA GLU A 226 2.00 11.25 -28.02
C GLU A 226 3.22 11.52 -27.12
N ILE A 227 4.41 11.06 -27.50
CA ILE A 227 5.67 11.40 -26.80
C ILE A 227 5.88 12.91 -26.76
N LEU A 228 5.75 13.58 -27.91
CA LEU A 228 5.93 15.03 -27.98
C LEU A 228 4.89 15.78 -27.15
N LYS A 229 3.64 15.31 -27.13
CA LYS A 229 2.56 15.84 -26.28
C LYS A 229 2.90 15.65 -24.80
N ASP A 230 3.35 14.47 -24.39
CA ASP A 230 3.69 14.17 -23.00
C ASP A 230 4.88 15.03 -22.53
N VAL A 231 5.91 15.22 -23.37
CA VAL A 231 7.04 16.12 -23.11
C VAL A 231 6.59 17.57 -22.95
N GLU A 232 5.68 18.05 -23.81
CA GLU A 232 5.10 19.39 -23.70
C GLU A 232 4.38 19.58 -22.35
N LEU A 233 3.55 18.61 -21.95
CA LEU A 233 2.81 18.66 -20.70
C LEU A 233 3.75 18.67 -19.47
N ILE A 234 4.86 17.92 -19.53
CA ILE A 234 5.91 17.93 -18.51
C ILE A 234 6.57 19.30 -18.44
N GLN A 235 6.95 19.88 -19.59
CA GLN A 235 7.60 21.20 -19.65
C GLN A 235 6.70 22.33 -19.15
N LYS A 236 5.39 22.24 -19.40
CA LYS A 236 4.38 23.18 -18.88
C LYS A 236 4.08 22.98 -17.38
N GLY A 237 4.57 21.90 -16.77
CA GLY A 237 4.28 21.54 -15.38
C GLY A 237 2.84 21.09 -15.14
N LEU A 238 2.11 20.73 -16.19
CA LEU A 238 0.74 20.20 -16.10
C LEU A 238 0.73 18.75 -15.62
N ILE A 239 1.81 18.02 -15.89
CA ILE A 239 2.14 16.72 -15.31
C ILE A 239 3.59 16.76 -14.83
N LYS A 240 3.94 15.95 -13.82
CA LYS A 240 5.30 15.89 -13.28
C LYS A 240 6.19 14.88 -14.00
N GLY A 241 5.61 13.95 -14.75
CA GLY A 241 6.30 12.91 -15.48
C GLY A 241 5.32 12.00 -16.21
N ALA A 242 5.84 11.12 -17.07
CA ALA A 242 5.04 10.17 -17.84
C ALA A 242 5.62 8.74 -17.74
N VAL A 243 4.72 7.76 -17.65
CA VAL A 243 5.02 6.32 -17.63
C VAL A 243 4.17 5.62 -18.68
N TRP A 244 4.82 4.88 -19.58
CA TRP A 244 4.15 4.10 -20.60
C TRP A 244 4.18 2.61 -20.26
N HIS A 245 3.00 2.02 -20.15
CA HIS A 245 2.77 0.62 -19.82
C HIS A 245 2.45 -0.19 -21.08
N PHE A 246 3.30 -1.15 -21.43
CA PHE A 246 3.11 -2.02 -22.59
C PHE A 246 2.62 -3.39 -22.14
N PHE A 247 1.49 -3.82 -22.69
CA PHE A 247 0.89 -5.13 -22.41
C PHE A 247 1.20 -6.10 -23.56
N LYS A 248 1.44 -7.36 -23.23
CA LYS A 248 1.62 -8.41 -24.25
C LYS A 248 0.29 -8.79 -24.88
N ILE A 249 0.31 -8.99 -26.19
CA ILE A 249 -0.80 -9.53 -26.95
C ILE A 249 -0.85 -11.04 -26.69
N GLN A 250 -1.93 -11.51 -26.07
CA GLN A 250 -2.06 -12.93 -25.65
C GLN A 250 -1.85 -13.93 -26.79
N LYS A 251 -2.26 -13.58 -28.02
CA LYS A 251 -2.14 -14.47 -29.19
C LYS A 251 -0.70 -14.65 -29.68
N THR A 252 0.16 -13.66 -29.49
CA THR A 252 1.52 -13.66 -30.07
C THR A 252 2.62 -13.60 -29.01
N GLY A 253 2.29 -13.28 -27.76
CA GLY A 253 3.24 -13.02 -26.67
C GLY A 253 4.09 -11.76 -26.88
N GLN A 254 3.85 -11.02 -27.97
CA GLN A 254 4.60 -9.81 -28.31
C GLN A 254 3.91 -8.59 -27.72
N ASN A 255 4.68 -7.56 -27.38
CA ASN A 255 4.17 -6.23 -27.08
C ASN A 255 4.54 -5.29 -28.25
N GLY A 256 3.85 -4.15 -28.36
CA GLY A 256 4.13 -3.15 -29.40
C GLY A 256 5.44 -2.37 -29.19
N LEU A 257 6.26 -2.71 -28.18
CA LEU A 257 7.46 -1.96 -27.82
C LEU A 257 8.66 -2.43 -28.66
N THR A 258 9.00 -1.66 -29.69
CA THR A 258 10.24 -1.87 -30.46
C THR A 258 11.45 -1.28 -29.71
N PRO A 259 12.69 -1.78 -29.96
CA PRO A 259 13.89 -1.18 -29.38
C PRO A 259 14.08 0.29 -29.73
N ALA A 260 13.68 0.71 -30.93
CA ALA A 260 13.75 2.10 -31.37
C ALA A 260 12.77 2.98 -30.57
N LEU A 261 11.53 2.52 -30.39
CA LEU A 261 10.54 3.23 -29.60
C LEU A 261 10.92 3.32 -28.12
N ARG A 262 11.45 2.23 -27.54
CA ARG A 262 11.97 2.24 -26.17
C ARG A 262 13.03 3.33 -26.00
N LYS A 263 13.98 3.39 -26.93
CA LYS A 263 15.02 4.41 -26.90
C LYS A 263 14.45 5.82 -27.03
N ASP A 264 13.49 6.04 -27.93
CA ASP A 264 12.84 7.35 -28.11
C ASP A 264 12.13 7.81 -26.83
N LEU A 265 11.43 6.90 -26.14
CA LEU A 265 10.79 7.18 -24.84
C LEU A 265 11.83 7.53 -23.76
N GLU A 266 12.90 6.74 -23.64
CA GLU A 266 13.96 6.96 -22.65
C GLU A 266 14.73 8.26 -22.90
N ASP A 267 15.02 8.60 -24.16
CA ASP A 267 15.71 9.84 -24.56
C ASP A 267 14.88 11.10 -24.19
N HIS A 268 13.54 10.96 -24.12
CA HIS A 268 12.62 12.02 -23.68
C HIS A 268 12.25 11.95 -22.19
N GLY A 269 12.89 11.07 -21.42
CA GLY A 269 12.67 10.94 -19.97
C GLY A 269 11.35 10.29 -19.59
N ILE A 270 10.72 9.54 -20.52
CA ILE A 270 9.49 8.78 -20.28
C ILE A 270 9.85 7.38 -19.79
N ILE A 271 9.27 6.97 -18.67
CA ILE A 271 9.57 5.67 -18.06
C ILE A 271 8.76 4.58 -18.77
N VAL A 272 9.39 3.43 -19.01
CA VAL A 272 8.76 2.30 -19.71
C VAL A 272 8.57 1.11 -18.78
N VAL A 273 7.35 0.60 -18.71
CA VAL A 273 6.98 -0.60 -17.95
C VAL A 273 6.38 -1.63 -18.90
N VAL A 274 6.77 -2.90 -18.78
CA VAL A 274 6.22 -3.99 -19.59
C VAL A 274 5.51 -4.97 -18.66
N HIS A 275 4.23 -5.22 -18.93
CA HIS A 275 3.42 -6.21 -18.21
C HIS A 275 3.45 -7.54 -18.96
N SER A 276 3.72 -8.62 -18.22
CA SER A 276 4.06 -9.93 -18.76
C SER A 276 2.92 -10.91 -18.77
#